data_AF-A0AAE9NMD2-F1
#
_entry.id   AF-A0AAE9NMD2-F1
#
_cell.length_a   1.000
_cell.length_b   1.000
_cell.length_c   1.000
_cell.angle_alpha   90.00
_cell.angle_beta   90.00
_cell.angle_gamma   90.00
#
_symmetry.space_group_name_H-M   'P 1'
#
loop_
_entity.id
_entity.type
_entity.pdbx_description
1 polymer ?
#
loop_
_entity_poly.entity_id
_entity_poly.type
_entity_poly.pdbx_seq_one_letter_code
_entity_poly.pdbx_strand_id
1 'polypeptide(L)'
;MARDSASKSHHAVSPLLSPHDITRLLLHPVAQCISDEYPWVSNDEALIDKHFKGVCAQVMRVTHTQSRIEWNHYGSGYASFIDAWFYKNTPDFNAKRPVHYGEEHTGLTVLLSRLSPYFVFMESEKQWDVHGGGYQALPELEMIDRLETPAVIALSPQVQSELEKCGLVRAYKEQLASLLPTGTRVPTVLTDRGFTQFDALFHWED
;
A
#
# COMPACT_ATOMS: atom_id res chain seq x y z
N MET A 1 21.34 47.12 -10.38
CA MET A 1 21.27 45.88 -9.59
C MET A 1 19.82 45.46 -9.51
N ALA A 2 19.35 44.67 -10.49
CA ALA A 2 18.02 44.07 -10.47
C ALA A 2 18.19 42.61 -10.02
N ARG A 3 17.45 42.21 -8.98
CA ARG A 3 17.40 40.83 -8.49
C ARG A 3 16.46 40.05 -9.40
N ASP A 4 17.01 39.07 -10.11
CA ASP A 4 16.24 38.00 -10.73
C ASP A 4 15.68 37.09 -9.64
N SER A 5 14.37 37.21 -9.40
CA SER A 5 13.61 36.23 -8.63
C SER A 5 13.30 35.06 -9.54
N ALA A 6 14.11 34.00 -9.45
CA ALA A 6 13.83 32.73 -10.08
C ALA A 6 12.55 32.11 -9.49
N SER A 7 11.48 32.12 -10.29
CA SER A 7 10.28 31.34 -10.07
C SER A 7 10.65 29.85 -10.00
N LYS A 8 10.45 29.21 -8.84
CA LYS A 8 10.51 27.76 -8.73
C LYS A 8 9.28 27.20 -9.44
N SER A 9 9.48 26.64 -10.62
CA SER A 9 8.46 25.86 -11.32
C SER A 9 8.11 24.64 -10.46
N HIS A 10 6.92 24.62 -9.87
CA HIS A 10 6.31 23.40 -9.38
C HIS A 10 6.09 22.48 -10.59
N HIS A 11 6.95 21.50 -10.78
CA HIS A 11 6.68 20.42 -11.71
C HIS A 11 5.45 19.67 -11.19
N ALA A 12 4.31 19.86 -11.86
CA ALA A 12 3.11 19.09 -11.57
C ALA A 12 3.40 17.62 -11.87
N VAL A 13 3.40 16.79 -10.83
CA VAL A 13 3.49 15.33 -10.98
C VAL A 13 2.23 14.87 -11.69
N SER A 14 2.37 14.13 -12.78
CA SER A 14 1.22 13.61 -13.53
C SER A 14 0.47 12.54 -12.72
N PRO A 15 -0.86 12.49 -12.82
CA PRO A 15 -1.66 11.41 -12.24
C PRO A 15 -1.16 10.04 -12.71
N LEU A 16 -1.18 9.04 -11.82
CA LEU A 16 -0.75 7.68 -12.14
C LEU A 16 -1.70 7.00 -13.14
N LEU A 17 -3.00 7.10 -12.87
CA LEU A 17 -4.06 6.42 -13.58
C LEU A 17 -4.71 7.30 -14.63
N SER A 18 -5.00 6.69 -15.78
CA SER A 18 -5.87 7.30 -16.78
C SER A 18 -7.34 7.19 -16.36
N PRO A 19 -8.24 8.01 -16.95
CA PRO A 19 -9.69 7.84 -16.76
C PRO A 19 -10.20 6.44 -17.16
N HIS A 20 -9.54 5.80 -18.13
CA HIS A 20 -9.88 4.44 -18.55
C HIS A 20 -9.54 3.42 -17.45
N ASP A 21 -8.38 3.56 -16.81
CA ASP A 21 -7.97 2.69 -15.70
C ASP A 21 -8.93 2.83 -14.53
N ILE A 22 -9.28 4.07 -14.13
CA ILE A 22 -10.26 4.33 -13.07
C ILE A 22 -11.59 3.63 -13.37
N THR A 23 -12.04 3.69 -14.62
CA THR A 23 -13.29 3.04 -15.04
C THR A 23 -13.23 1.51 -14.91
N ARG A 24 -12.09 0.91 -15.26
CA ARG A 24 -11.89 -0.55 -15.13
C ARG A 24 -11.80 -0.99 -13.67
N LEU A 25 -11.06 -0.26 -12.84
CA LEU A 25 -10.90 -0.54 -11.41
C LEU A 25 -12.25 -0.50 -10.67
N LEU A 26 -13.11 0.45 -11.03
CA LEU A 26 -14.39 0.70 -10.35
C LEU A 26 -15.59 0.08 -11.09
N LEU A 27 -15.34 -0.83 -12.04
CA LEU A 27 -16.40 -1.46 -12.81
C LEU A 27 -17.27 -2.35 -11.92
N HIS A 28 -18.58 -2.19 -12.01
CA HIS A 28 -19.56 -3.01 -11.29
C HIS A 28 -20.25 -3.99 -12.26
N PRO A 29 -20.44 -5.29 -11.92
CA PRO A 29 -20.33 -5.88 -10.58
C PRO A 29 -18.95 -6.44 -10.20
N VAL A 30 -17.98 -6.43 -11.10
CA VAL A 30 -16.65 -7.01 -10.82
C VAL A 30 -15.58 -6.03 -11.31
N ALA A 31 -14.75 -5.58 -10.39
CA ALA A 31 -13.57 -4.78 -10.67
C ALA A 31 -12.64 -5.52 -11.64
N GLN A 32 -12.03 -4.77 -12.57
CA GLN A 32 -11.09 -5.33 -13.53
C GLN A 32 -9.68 -4.84 -13.26
N CYS A 33 -8.75 -5.77 -13.29
CA CYS A 33 -7.33 -5.46 -13.27
C CYS A 33 -6.96 -4.59 -14.47
N ILE A 34 -6.00 -3.69 -14.28
CA ILE A 34 -5.56 -2.71 -15.28
C ILE A 34 -4.20 -3.01 -15.92
N SER A 35 -3.68 -4.22 -15.72
CA SER A 35 -2.43 -4.67 -16.33
C SER A 35 -2.65 -5.89 -17.19
N ASP A 36 -1.98 -5.90 -18.35
CA ASP A 36 -1.95 -7.03 -19.28
C ASP A 36 -0.82 -8.03 -18.96
N GLU A 37 -0.09 -7.80 -17.86
CA GLU A 37 0.96 -8.69 -17.36
C GLU A 37 0.41 -9.74 -16.40
N TYR A 38 1.06 -10.90 -16.33
CA TYR A 38 0.78 -11.91 -15.31
C TYR A 38 1.18 -11.37 -13.92
N PRO A 39 0.37 -11.58 -12.86
CA PRO A 39 -0.88 -12.34 -12.81
C PRO A 39 -2.13 -11.57 -13.23
N TRP A 40 -2.11 -10.24 -13.27
CA TRP A 40 -3.29 -9.38 -13.42
C TRP A 40 -4.11 -9.60 -14.69
N VAL A 41 -3.47 -10.03 -15.78
CA VAL A 41 -4.15 -10.37 -17.04
C VAL A 41 -5.22 -11.46 -16.88
N SER A 42 -5.12 -12.32 -15.85
CA SER A 42 -6.12 -13.36 -15.60
C SER A 42 -7.39 -12.84 -14.92
N ASN A 43 -7.31 -11.68 -14.26
CA ASN A 43 -8.32 -11.18 -13.32
C ASN A 43 -8.74 -12.22 -12.26
N ASP A 44 -7.89 -13.20 -11.97
CA ASP A 44 -8.10 -14.29 -11.00
C ASP A 44 -7.37 -13.96 -9.70
N GLU A 45 -8.15 -13.57 -8.69
CA GLU A 45 -7.64 -13.19 -7.39
C GLU A 45 -6.84 -14.30 -6.71
N ALA A 46 -7.25 -15.57 -6.80
CA ALA A 46 -6.53 -16.65 -6.15
C ALA A 46 -5.12 -16.83 -6.77
N LEU A 47 -5.00 -16.57 -8.06
CA LEU A 47 -3.74 -16.59 -8.79
C LEU A 47 -2.87 -15.36 -8.44
N ILE A 48 -3.49 -14.17 -8.30
CA ILE A 48 -2.83 -12.95 -7.83
C ILE A 48 -2.31 -13.11 -6.39
N ASP A 49 -3.13 -13.60 -5.47
CA ASP A 49 -2.75 -13.89 -4.09
C ASP A 49 -1.63 -14.92 -4.00
N LYS A 50 -1.68 -15.97 -4.84
CA LYS A 50 -0.59 -16.95 -4.94
C LYS A 50 0.72 -16.31 -5.40
N HIS A 51 0.65 -15.41 -6.38
CA HIS A 51 1.82 -14.65 -6.83
C HIS A 51 2.38 -13.81 -5.69
N PHE A 52 1.55 -13.01 -5.01
CA PHE A 52 1.98 -12.17 -3.89
C PHE A 52 2.54 -12.97 -2.71
N LYS A 53 1.99 -14.16 -2.40
CA LYS A 53 2.58 -15.05 -1.38
C LYS A 53 4.04 -15.41 -1.70
N GLY A 54 4.34 -15.67 -2.98
CA GLY A 54 5.70 -15.92 -3.46
C GLY A 54 6.59 -14.69 -3.32
N VAL A 55 6.09 -13.52 -3.74
CA VAL A 55 6.80 -12.24 -3.63
C VAL A 55 7.13 -11.90 -2.17
N CYS A 56 6.15 -11.96 -1.26
CA CYS A 56 6.35 -11.69 0.16
C CYS A 56 7.33 -12.67 0.81
N ALA A 57 7.28 -13.96 0.45
CA ALA A 57 8.24 -14.94 0.92
C ALA A 57 9.67 -14.64 0.44
N GLN A 58 9.84 -14.17 -0.80
CA GLN A 58 11.13 -13.73 -1.32
C GLN A 58 11.65 -12.50 -0.55
N VAL A 59 10.81 -11.48 -0.36
CA VAL A 59 11.14 -10.27 0.41
C VAL A 59 11.65 -10.67 1.79
N MET A 60 10.86 -11.43 2.57
CA MET A 60 11.25 -11.88 3.92
C MET A 60 12.60 -12.59 3.94
N ARG A 61 12.84 -13.48 2.96
CA ARG A 61 14.09 -14.24 2.87
C ARG A 61 15.29 -13.35 2.61
N VAL A 62 15.18 -12.38 1.70
CA VAL A 62 16.29 -11.51 1.29
C VAL A 62 16.55 -10.42 2.32
N THR A 63 15.50 -9.82 2.89
CA THR A 63 15.63 -8.71 3.85
C THR A 63 15.80 -9.18 5.28
N HIS A 64 15.68 -10.49 5.53
CA HIS A 64 15.68 -11.10 6.87
C HIS A 64 14.64 -10.45 7.79
N THR A 65 13.44 -10.23 7.26
CA THR A 65 12.31 -9.66 8.00
C THR A 65 11.33 -10.75 8.41
N GLN A 66 10.58 -10.47 9.47
CA GLN A 66 9.33 -11.13 9.79
C GLN A 66 8.18 -10.34 9.18
N SER A 67 6.98 -10.94 9.13
CA SER A 67 5.81 -10.28 8.55
C SER A 67 4.51 -10.63 9.25
N ARG A 68 3.55 -9.69 9.19
CA ARG A 68 2.12 -9.95 9.47
C ARG A 68 1.30 -9.40 8.31
N ILE A 69 0.79 -10.31 7.48
CA ILE A 69 0.15 -9.98 6.21
C ILE A 69 -1.34 -10.32 6.29
N GLU A 70 -2.19 -9.36 5.95
CA GLU A 70 -3.65 -9.55 5.84
C GLU A 70 -4.00 -10.03 4.43
N TRP A 71 -4.39 -11.31 4.33
CA TRP A 71 -4.76 -11.95 3.06
C TRP A 71 -6.26 -12.02 2.84
N ASN A 72 -7.07 -12.04 3.90
CA ASN A 72 -8.48 -12.43 3.85
C ASN A 72 -9.42 -11.21 3.95
N HIS A 73 -9.05 -10.09 3.31
CA HIS A 73 -9.84 -8.86 3.26
C HIS A 73 -10.32 -8.34 4.63
N TYR A 74 -9.51 -8.49 5.68
CA TYR A 74 -9.88 -8.08 7.05
C TYR A 74 -11.12 -8.81 7.63
N GLY A 75 -11.50 -9.96 7.07
CA GLY A 75 -12.53 -10.84 7.62
C GLY A 75 -13.97 -10.58 7.16
N SER A 76 -14.26 -9.44 6.54
CA SER A 76 -15.55 -9.14 5.89
C SER A 76 -15.37 -8.28 4.63
N GLY A 77 -16.31 -8.43 3.69
CA GLY A 77 -16.35 -7.68 2.45
C GLY A 77 -15.18 -7.96 1.49
N TYR A 78 -14.74 -6.93 0.76
CA TYR A 78 -13.72 -7.03 -0.29
C TYR A 78 -12.67 -5.93 -0.18
N ALA A 79 -11.42 -6.31 0.06
CA ALA A 79 -10.27 -5.42 -0.01
C ALA A 79 -9.53 -5.61 -1.33
N SER A 80 -9.45 -4.54 -2.13
CA SER A 80 -8.71 -4.49 -3.40
C SER A 80 -7.18 -4.54 -3.25
N PHE A 81 -6.69 -4.78 -2.03
CA PHE A 81 -5.27 -4.80 -1.71
C PHE A 81 -4.94 -5.81 -0.61
N ILE A 82 -3.68 -6.22 -0.57
CA ILE A 82 -3.06 -6.96 0.55
C ILE A 82 -2.25 -5.98 1.38
N ASP A 83 -2.45 -6.02 2.69
CA ASP A 83 -1.64 -5.28 3.66
C ASP A 83 -0.50 -6.16 4.14
N ALA A 84 0.68 -5.98 3.52
CA ALA A 84 1.87 -6.73 3.85
C ALA A 84 2.81 -5.90 4.73
N TRP A 85 2.83 -6.21 6.03
CA TRP A 85 3.68 -5.51 6.98
C TRP A 85 4.93 -6.31 7.33
N PHE A 86 6.10 -5.68 7.23
CA PHE A 86 7.41 -6.27 7.45
C PHE A 86 8.20 -5.54 8.55
N TYR A 87 8.86 -6.30 9.41
CA TYR A 87 9.65 -5.78 10.53
C TYR A 87 10.82 -6.71 10.87
N LYS A 88 11.70 -6.28 11.77
CA LYS A 88 12.72 -7.16 12.37
C LYS A 88 12.52 -7.20 13.88
N ASN A 89 12.74 -8.36 14.49
CA ASN A 89 12.72 -8.49 15.95
C ASN A 89 14.04 -7.98 16.55
N THR A 90 14.22 -6.67 16.50
CA THR A 90 15.39 -5.94 17.00
C THR A 90 14.93 -4.63 17.64
N PRO A 91 15.67 -4.08 18.62
CA PRO A 91 15.26 -2.85 19.31
C PRO A 91 14.97 -1.66 18.40
N ASP A 92 15.60 -1.59 17.22
CA ASP A 92 15.41 -0.51 16.26
C ASP A 92 14.01 -0.49 15.60
N PHE A 93 13.22 -1.56 15.78
CA PHE A 93 11.83 -1.69 15.32
C PHE A 93 10.83 -1.69 16.49
N ASN A 94 11.24 -1.36 17.71
CA ASN A 94 10.31 -1.22 18.82
C ASN A 94 9.40 -0.01 18.59
N ALA A 95 8.12 -0.14 18.94
CA ALA A 95 7.17 0.96 18.84
C ALA A 95 7.61 2.18 19.67
N LYS A 96 7.26 3.38 19.18
CA LYS A 96 7.66 4.64 19.83
C LYS A 96 6.97 4.84 21.18
N ARG A 97 5.78 4.24 21.38
CA ARG A 97 4.96 4.38 22.60
C ARG A 97 4.32 3.03 22.97
N PRO A 98 5.10 2.10 23.53
CA PRO A 98 4.59 0.77 23.84
C PRO A 98 3.43 0.85 24.85
N VAL A 99 2.29 0.26 24.51
CA VAL A 99 1.20 0.01 25.45
C VAL A 99 1.63 -1.12 26.38
N HIS A 100 1.40 -0.99 27.69
CA HIS A 100 1.98 -1.83 28.75
C HIS A 100 1.77 -3.36 28.66
N TYR A 101 1.00 -3.87 27.68
CA TYR A 101 0.73 -5.30 27.50
C TYR A 101 0.78 -5.70 26.02
N GLY A 102 1.74 -6.57 25.66
CA GLY A 102 1.88 -7.14 24.30
C GLY A 102 3.25 -6.90 23.67
N GLU A 103 3.46 -7.49 22.50
CA GLU A 103 4.57 -7.11 21.61
C GLU A 103 4.07 -6.00 20.68
N GLU A 104 4.84 -4.91 20.60
CA GLU A 104 4.49 -3.76 19.77
C GLU A 104 5.72 -3.31 18.99
N HIS A 105 5.56 -3.32 17.67
CA HIS A 105 6.64 -3.06 16.75
C HIS A 105 6.19 -2.05 15.69
N THR A 106 7.09 -1.14 15.34
CA THR A 106 6.98 -0.35 14.11
C THR A 106 7.50 -1.20 12.95
N GLY A 107 6.96 -1.02 11.75
CA GLY A 107 7.41 -1.72 10.56
C GLY A 107 7.01 -1.03 9.27
N LEU A 108 7.47 -1.60 8.17
CA LEU A 108 7.14 -1.16 6.82
C LEU A 108 5.86 -1.86 6.36
N THR A 109 4.80 -1.10 6.15
CA THR A 109 3.60 -1.56 5.44
C THR A 109 3.80 -1.38 3.94
N VAL A 110 3.49 -2.44 3.20
CA VAL A 110 3.39 -2.45 1.76
C VAL A 110 1.96 -2.80 1.40
N LEU A 111 1.22 -1.86 0.82
CA LEU A 111 -0.07 -2.19 0.22
C LEU A 111 0.18 -2.67 -1.20
N LEU A 112 -0.20 -3.92 -1.47
CA LEU A 112 -0.08 -4.55 -2.77
C LEU A 112 -1.46 -4.55 -3.43
N SER A 113 -1.62 -3.85 -4.55
CA SER A 113 -2.91 -3.80 -5.25
C SER A 113 -3.23 -5.16 -5.88
N ARG A 114 -4.41 -5.71 -5.59
CA ARG A 114 -4.92 -6.90 -6.29
C ARG A 114 -5.29 -6.58 -7.74
N LEU A 115 -5.59 -5.32 -8.04
CA LEU A 115 -6.10 -4.89 -9.34
C LEU A 115 -4.99 -4.34 -10.27
N SER A 116 -3.75 -4.25 -9.82
CA SER A 116 -2.64 -3.68 -10.61
C SER A 116 -1.27 -4.09 -10.07
N PRO A 117 -0.18 -3.93 -10.84
CA PRO A 117 1.18 -4.13 -10.35
C PRO A 117 1.65 -3.06 -9.36
N TYR A 118 0.80 -2.13 -8.96
CA TYR A 118 1.18 -1.01 -8.11
C TYR A 118 1.25 -1.41 -6.63
N PHE A 119 2.25 -0.86 -5.94
CA PHE A 119 2.34 -0.89 -4.49
C PHE A 119 2.71 0.48 -3.92
N VAL A 120 2.38 0.69 -2.65
CA VAL A 120 2.76 1.90 -1.89
C VAL A 120 3.42 1.52 -0.57
N PHE A 121 4.23 2.43 -0.03
CA PHE A 121 4.85 2.27 1.28
C PHE A 121 4.23 3.19 2.32
N MET A 122 4.09 2.65 3.52
CA MET A 122 3.70 3.38 4.73
C MET A 122 4.51 2.85 5.91
N GLU A 123 4.66 3.65 6.96
CA GLU A 123 5.10 3.15 8.26
C GLU A 123 3.87 2.93 9.14
N SER A 124 3.80 1.78 9.80
CA SER A 124 2.76 1.54 10.80
C SER A 124 3.27 0.73 11.98
N GLU A 125 2.62 0.91 13.11
CA GLU A 125 2.80 0.09 14.30
C GLU A 125 1.76 -1.02 14.30
N LYS A 126 2.18 -2.25 14.62
CA LYS A 126 1.27 -3.37 14.89
C LYS A 126 1.53 -3.87 16.30
N GLN A 127 0.44 -4.01 17.06
CA GLN A 127 0.45 -4.62 18.38
C GLN A 127 -0.19 -5.99 18.29
N TRP A 128 0.32 -6.96 19.05
CA TRP A 128 -0.38 -8.21 19.27
C TRP A 128 -0.16 -8.74 20.69
N ASP A 129 -1.19 -9.42 21.18
CA ASP A 129 -1.09 -10.20 22.40
C ASP A 129 -0.51 -11.60 22.14
N VAL A 130 -0.34 -12.38 23.22
CA VAL A 130 0.19 -13.75 23.16
C VAL A 130 -0.75 -14.70 22.38
N HIS A 131 -2.01 -14.31 22.18
CA HIS A 131 -3.01 -15.07 21.41
C HIS A 131 -3.11 -14.60 19.95
N GLY A 132 -2.31 -13.61 19.55
CA GLY A 132 -2.22 -13.11 18.18
C GLY A 132 -3.28 -12.09 17.79
N GLY A 133 -4.15 -11.67 18.71
CA GLY A 133 -5.12 -10.60 18.47
C GLY A 133 -4.40 -9.26 18.40
N GLY A 134 -4.61 -8.50 17.32
CA GLY A 134 -3.91 -7.24 17.07
C GLY A 134 -4.81 -6.11 16.64
N TYR A 135 -4.44 -4.89 17.03
CA TYR A 135 -5.02 -3.67 16.52
C TYR A 135 -4.12 -3.11 15.41
N GLN A 136 -4.74 -2.68 14.32
CA GLN A 136 -4.05 -2.07 13.20
C GLN A 136 -4.85 -0.86 12.71
N ALA A 137 -4.16 0.26 12.49
CA ALA A 137 -4.74 1.40 11.80
C ALA A 137 -4.99 1.06 10.32
N LEU A 138 -6.15 1.48 9.82
CA LEU A 138 -6.50 1.33 8.40
C LEU A 138 -5.62 2.26 7.55
N PRO A 139 -5.33 1.88 6.31
CA PRO A 139 -4.48 2.68 5.43
C PRO A 139 -5.19 3.95 4.95
N GLU A 140 -4.46 5.06 4.97
CA GLU A 140 -4.91 6.36 4.48
C GLU A 140 -3.88 6.98 3.51
N LEU A 141 -4.35 7.77 2.54
CA LEU A 141 -3.48 8.50 1.59
C LEU A 141 -2.38 9.30 2.30
N GLU A 142 -2.69 9.90 3.45
CA GLU A 142 -1.74 10.71 4.20
C GLU A 142 -0.58 9.90 4.78
N MET A 143 -0.72 8.59 4.96
CA MET A 143 0.32 7.71 5.48
C MET A 143 1.35 7.32 4.41
N ILE A 144 1.03 7.50 3.12
CA ILE A 144 1.92 7.11 2.02
C ILE A 144 3.20 7.94 2.07
N ASP A 145 4.33 7.24 1.91
CA ASP A 145 5.70 7.79 1.92
C ASP A 145 6.12 8.47 3.24
N ARG A 146 5.28 8.42 4.29
CA ARG A 146 5.61 8.90 5.64
C ARG A 146 6.36 7.84 6.44
N LEU A 147 7.65 7.69 6.14
CA LEU A 147 8.56 6.84 6.90
C LEU A 147 9.39 7.72 7.85
N GLU A 148 9.35 7.42 9.14
CA GLU A 148 9.99 8.23 10.18
C GLU A 148 11.07 7.47 10.95
N THR A 149 10.87 6.16 11.14
CA THR A 149 11.76 5.33 11.93
C THR A 149 13.00 4.97 11.11
N PRO A 150 14.24 5.28 11.58
CA PRO A 150 15.46 5.05 10.80
C PRO A 150 15.62 3.62 10.28
N ALA A 151 15.21 2.62 11.06
CA ALA A 151 15.26 1.22 10.66
C ALA A 151 14.27 0.87 9.54
N VAL A 152 13.07 1.47 9.57
CA VAL A 152 12.06 1.33 8.50
C VAL A 152 12.53 2.03 7.23
N ILE A 153 13.07 3.24 7.35
CA ILE A 153 13.68 3.97 6.24
C ILE A 153 14.79 3.13 5.59
N ALA A 154 15.68 2.54 6.39
CA ALA A 154 16.76 1.67 5.90
C ALA A 154 16.27 0.33 5.31
N LEU A 155 15.12 -0.18 5.75
CA LEU A 155 14.49 -1.37 5.21
C LEU A 155 13.81 -1.10 3.86
N SER A 156 13.19 0.07 3.70
CA SER A 156 12.38 0.41 2.52
C SER A 156 13.08 0.21 1.16
N PRO A 157 14.34 0.63 0.92
CA PRO A 157 14.97 0.41 -0.38
C PRO A 157 15.27 -1.08 -0.66
N GLN A 158 15.50 -1.89 0.38
CA GLN A 158 15.73 -3.32 0.23
C GLN A 158 14.44 -4.02 -0.20
N VAL A 159 13.32 -3.69 0.46
CA VAL A 159 12.00 -4.22 0.12
C VAL A 159 11.58 -3.77 -1.28
N GLN A 160 11.74 -2.48 -1.60
CA GLN A 160 11.40 -1.95 -2.94
C GLN A 160 12.17 -2.69 -4.03
N SER A 161 13.48 -2.88 -3.86
CA SER A 161 14.29 -3.57 -4.86
C SER A 161 13.80 -5.00 -5.13
N GLU A 162 13.37 -5.72 -4.09
CA GLU A 162 12.83 -7.07 -4.27
C GLU A 162 11.44 -7.08 -4.92
N LEU A 163 10.57 -6.14 -4.57
CA LEU A 163 9.25 -5.99 -5.21
C LEU A 163 9.38 -5.65 -6.70
N GLU A 164 10.26 -4.71 -7.04
CA GLU A 164 10.49 -4.28 -8.43
C GLU A 164 11.10 -5.40 -9.29
N LYS A 165 11.98 -6.24 -8.73
CA LYS A 165 12.48 -7.45 -9.42
C LYS A 165 11.37 -8.45 -9.76
N CYS A 166 10.27 -8.42 -9.02
CA CYS A 166 9.10 -9.25 -9.29
C CYS A 166 8.11 -8.61 -10.27
N GLY A 167 8.43 -7.46 -10.87
CA GLY A 167 7.57 -6.76 -11.82
C GLY A 167 6.57 -5.79 -11.18
N LEU A 168 6.70 -5.51 -9.89
CA LEU A 168 5.85 -4.53 -9.21
C LEU A 168 6.39 -3.11 -9.39
N VAL A 169 5.49 -2.13 -9.35
CA VAL A 169 5.81 -0.72 -9.59
C VAL A 169 5.44 0.12 -8.37
N ARG A 170 6.39 0.86 -7.81
CA ARG A 170 6.13 1.75 -6.69
C ARG A 170 5.33 2.97 -7.16
N ALA A 171 4.15 3.15 -6.58
CA ALA A 171 3.38 4.39 -6.65
C ALA A 171 3.73 5.29 -5.45
N TYR A 172 3.76 6.60 -5.71
CA TYR A 172 4.05 7.62 -4.70
C TYR A 172 2.82 8.45 -4.38
N LYS A 173 2.80 9.03 -3.18
CA LYS A 173 1.67 9.84 -2.69
C LYS A 173 1.24 10.90 -3.71
N GLU A 174 2.19 11.63 -4.29
CA GLU A 174 1.91 12.74 -5.21
C GLU A 174 1.19 12.27 -6.48
N GLN A 175 1.43 11.04 -6.93
CA GLN A 175 0.77 10.48 -8.10
C GLN A 175 -0.67 10.03 -7.80
N LEU A 176 -0.93 9.68 -6.53
CA LEU A 176 -2.19 9.12 -6.06
C LEU A 176 -3.15 10.16 -5.46
N ALA A 177 -2.64 11.33 -5.06
CA ALA A 177 -3.41 12.39 -4.42
C ALA A 177 -4.38 13.14 -5.35
N SER A 178 -4.32 12.88 -6.66
CA SER A 178 -5.23 13.49 -7.62
C SER A 178 -6.66 13.00 -7.40
N LEU A 179 -7.60 13.95 -7.32
CA LEU A 179 -9.03 13.66 -7.19
C LEU A 179 -9.56 12.90 -8.40
N LEU A 180 -10.48 11.97 -8.15
CA LEU A 180 -11.26 11.31 -9.20
C LEU A 180 -12.28 12.29 -9.80
N PRO A 181 -12.77 12.02 -11.03
CA PRO A 181 -13.83 12.82 -11.63
C PRO A 181 -15.06 12.94 -10.74
N THR A 182 -15.69 14.11 -10.72
CA THR A 182 -16.91 14.37 -9.94
C THR A 182 -17.99 13.34 -10.24
N GLY A 183 -18.61 12.78 -9.20
CA GLY A 183 -19.67 11.77 -9.32
C GLY A 183 -19.16 10.33 -9.39
N THR A 184 -17.84 10.11 -9.46
CA THR A 184 -17.25 8.78 -9.28
C THR A 184 -17.59 8.26 -7.89
N ARG A 185 -18.06 7.01 -7.83
CA ARG A 185 -18.26 6.29 -6.56
C ARG A 185 -17.16 5.25 -6.43
N VAL A 186 -16.46 5.28 -5.30
CA VAL A 186 -15.57 4.20 -4.90
C VAL A 186 -16.31 3.39 -3.85
N PRO A 187 -16.41 2.06 -4.00
CA PRO A 187 -17.02 1.22 -3.01
C PRO A 187 -16.02 1.07 -1.85
N THR A 188 -15.99 2.04 -0.95
CA THR A 188 -15.04 2.02 0.18
C THR A 188 -15.62 2.53 1.48
N VAL A 189 -15.21 1.90 2.58
CA VAL A 189 -15.44 2.37 3.96
C VAL A 189 -14.27 3.21 4.51
N LEU A 190 -13.18 3.38 3.75
CA LEU A 190 -11.99 4.10 4.19
C LEU A 190 -12.17 5.62 4.16
N THR A 191 -13.05 6.14 3.29
CA THR A 191 -13.39 7.56 3.19
C THR A 191 -14.81 7.74 2.66
N ASP A 192 -15.47 8.83 3.04
CA ASP A 192 -16.87 9.11 2.69
C ASP A 192 -17.03 10.16 1.57
N ARG A 193 -15.96 10.88 1.20
CA ARG A 193 -15.97 11.92 0.15
C ARG A 193 -14.58 12.27 -0.34
N GLY A 194 -14.53 12.90 -1.52
CA GLY A 194 -13.30 13.43 -2.08
C GLY A 194 -12.34 12.33 -2.55
N PHE A 195 -12.87 11.29 -3.19
CA PHE A 195 -12.09 10.16 -3.68
C PHE A 195 -10.94 10.59 -4.58
N THR A 196 -9.82 9.91 -4.39
CA THR A 196 -8.54 10.09 -5.08
C THR A 196 -8.17 8.80 -5.82
N GLN A 197 -7.06 8.82 -6.55
CA GLN A 197 -6.55 7.61 -7.19
C GLN A 197 -6.09 6.55 -6.17
N PHE A 198 -5.69 6.97 -4.97
CA PHE A 198 -5.46 6.03 -3.88
C PHE A 198 -6.71 5.21 -3.60
N ASP A 199 -7.87 5.86 -3.46
CA ASP A 199 -9.12 5.18 -3.16
C ASP A 199 -9.55 4.25 -4.31
N ALA A 200 -9.26 4.61 -5.56
CA ALA A 200 -9.53 3.73 -6.70
C ALA A 200 -8.68 2.44 -6.66
N LEU A 201 -7.40 2.52 -6.25
CA LEU A 201 -6.46 1.39 -6.23
C LEU A 201 -6.51 0.55 -4.95
N PHE A 202 -6.84 1.18 -3.83
CA PHE A 202 -6.73 0.64 -2.48
C PHE A 202 -8.02 0.90 -1.69
N HIS A 203 -9.16 0.43 -2.20
CA HIS A 203 -10.43 0.43 -1.48
C HIS A 203 -10.68 -0.87 -0.71
N TRP A 204 -11.46 -0.73 0.36
CA TRP A 204 -12.08 -1.83 1.09
C TRP A 204 -13.58 -1.61 1.24
N GLU A 205 -14.36 -2.58 0.77
CA GLU A 205 -15.81 -2.74 0.94
C GLU A 205 -16.07 -3.60 2.18
N ASP A 206 -17.01 -3.22 3.04
CA ASP A 206 -17.50 -4.05 4.16
C ASP A 206 -18.87 -4.69 3.83
#